data_AF-A0A962WK71-F1
#
_entry.id   AF-A0A962WK71-F1
#
_cell.length_a   1.000
_cell.length_b   1.000
_cell.length_c   1.000
_cell.angle_alpha   90.00
_cell.angle_beta   90.00
_cell.angle_gamma   90.00
#
_symmetry.space_group_name_H-M   'P 1'
#
loop_
_entity.id
_entity.type
_entity.pdbx_description
1 polymer ?
#
loop_
_entity_poly.entity_id
_entity_poly.type
_entity_poly.pdbx_seq_one_letter_code
_entity_poly.pdbx_strand_id
1 'polypeptide(L)'
;MSSLPHESFLAYRRRRYLWIAAGLALLCLLALWLDEPPFGVIRGDTPLGYVLGCIGAALILWLSWFGIRKRRYEHGRRPLSGWLSAHVYLGCALPVIVTAHSGLEFGPNVHLLAYLLTLACVLSGILGVLAYRRYPAMMTRNRGGLSIDEMLNQITGIDAECRTESMNLPDRVNQAVHRASHQTRIAGNLLQRMLPALQPCATREALRVAQAEVQSIGAADSAALRRLIGLLTRKQTLLEKARSEIRMSTLLEIWLFAHVPLSVALLAALLLHVVSVHYYW
;
A
#
# COMPACT_ATOMS: atom_id res chain seq x y z
N MET A 1 -26.41 -17.06 -10.91
CA MET A 1 -26.15 -15.81 -10.17
C MET A 1 -24.87 -15.20 -10.74
N SER A 2 -25.00 -14.19 -11.60
CA SER A 2 -23.87 -13.50 -12.20
C SER A 2 -23.06 -12.81 -11.10
N SER A 3 -21.80 -13.20 -10.98
CA SER A 3 -20.83 -12.50 -10.15
C SER A 3 -20.72 -11.06 -10.67
N LEU A 4 -21.32 -10.10 -9.96
CA LEU A 4 -21.14 -8.69 -10.26
C LEU A 4 -19.63 -8.42 -10.31
N PRO A 5 -19.08 -7.91 -11.42
CA PRO A 5 -17.67 -7.58 -11.49
C PRO A 5 -17.38 -6.62 -10.35
N HIS A 6 -16.35 -6.91 -9.55
CA HIS A 6 -15.87 -5.97 -8.54
C HIS A 6 -15.52 -4.66 -9.24
N GLU A 7 -16.42 -3.68 -9.21
CA GLU A 7 -16.15 -2.37 -9.79
C GLU A 7 -14.95 -1.77 -9.07
N SER A 8 -13.88 -1.51 -9.83
CA SER A 8 -12.73 -0.76 -9.32
C SER A 8 -13.23 0.58 -8.77
N PHE A 9 -12.75 0.99 -7.60
CA PHE A 9 -13.11 2.29 -7.01
C PHE A 9 -12.83 3.47 -7.97
N LEU A 10 -11.89 3.34 -8.91
CA LEU A 10 -11.64 4.33 -9.95
C LEU A 10 -12.78 4.43 -10.98
N ALA A 11 -13.49 3.34 -11.23
CA ALA A 11 -14.64 3.27 -12.12
C ALA A 11 -15.97 3.56 -11.43
N TYR A 12 -15.97 3.83 -10.11
CA TYR A 12 -17.16 4.00 -9.28
C TYR A 12 -18.23 4.89 -9.94
N ARG A 13 -19.43 4.32 -10.14
CA ARG A 13 -20.58 4.97 -10.80
C ARG A 13 -20.18 5.70 -12.11
N ARG A 14 -19.65 4.96 -13.09
CA ARG A 14 -19.21 5.50 -14.40
C ARG A 14 -18.19 6.64 -14.26
N ARG A 15 -17.21 6.50 -13.36
CA ARG A 15 -16.16 7.51 -13.10
C ARG A 15 -16.71 8.89 -12.67
N ARG A 16 -17.84 8.94 -11.95
CA ARG A 16 -18.49 10.19 -11.52
C ARG A 16 -17.51 11.22 -10.93
N TYR A 17 -16.64 10.81 -10.03
CA TYR A 17 -15.72 11.72 -9.35
C TYR A 17 -14.56 12.21 -10.23
N LEU A 18 -14.20 11.47 -11.28
CA LEU A 18 -13.28 11.97 -12.30
C LEU A 18 -13.90 13.17 -13.02
N TRP A 19 -15.16 13.07 -13.44
CA TRP A 19 -15.86 14.18 -14.11
C TRP A 19 -16.07 15.38 -13.18
N ILE A 20 -16.37 15.15 -11.91
CA ILE A 20 -16.47 16.24 -10.92
C ILE A 20 -15.11 16.93 -10.74
N ALA A 21 -14.03 16.17 -10.56
CA ALA A 21 -12.69 16.73 -10.41
C ALA A 21 -12.21 17.47 -11.67
N ALA A 22 -12.44 16.89 -12.85
CA ALA A 22 -12.12 17.50 -14.14
C ALA A 22 -12.95 18.76 -14.38
N GLY A 23 -14.25 18.74 -14.09
CA GLY A 23 -15.12 19.91 -14.17
C GLY A 23 -14.70 21.01 -13.21
N LEU A 24 -14.33 20.67 -11.97
CA LEU A 24 -13.82 21.62 -10.99
C LEU A 24 -12.50 22.25 -11.46
N ALA A 25 -11.55 21.44 -11.92
CA ALA A 25 -10.28 21.92 -12.45
C ALA A 25 -10.48 22.79 -13.69
N LEU A 26 -11.32 22.36 -14.63
CA LEU A 26 -11.65 23.13 -15.84
C LEU A 26 -12.34 24.44 -15.49
N LEU A 27 -13.29 24.44 -14.55
CA LEU A 27 -13.96 25.65 -14.09
C LEU A 27 -12.97 26.63 -13.47
N CYS A 28 -12.01 26.14 -12.66
CA CYS A 28 -10.96 26.99 -12.11
C CYS A 28 -10.10 27.57 -13.24
N LEU A 29 -9.66 26.75 -14.20
CA LEU A 29 -8.87 27.21 -15.35
C LEU A 29 -9.63 28.21 -16.22
N LEU A 30 -10.93 28.00 -16.43
CA LEU A 30 -11.80 28.91 -17.17
C LEU A 30 -11.95 30.24 -16.41
N ALA A 31 -12.13 30.20 -15.09
CA ALA A 31 -12.18 31.39 -14.26
C ALA A 31 -10.88 32.18 -14.35
N LEU A 32 -9.71 31.52 -14.37
CA LEU A 32 -8.42 32.20 -14.62
C LEU A 32 -8.33 32.81 -16.01
N TRP A 33 -8.89 32.14 -17.03
CA TRP A 33 -8.82 32.62 -18.42
C TRP A 33 -9.75 33.81 -18.69
N LEU A 34 -10.89 33.85 -18.00
CA LEU A 34 -11.88 34.94 -18.12
C LEU A 34 -11.55 36.14 -17.22
N ASP A 35 -10.72 35.96 -16.20
CA ASP A 35 -10.30 37.04 -15.32
C ASP A 35 -9.20 37.85 -16.02
N GLU A 36 -9.44 39.14 -16.22
CA GLU A 36 -8.43 40.11 -16.64
C GLU A 36 -7.91 40.82 -15.38
N PRO A 37 -6.94 40.25 -14.64
CA PRO A 37 -6.47 40.86 -13.41
C PRO A 37 -5.87 42.24 -13.71
N PRO A 38 -6.15 43.27 -12.89
CA PRO A 38 -5.69 44.65 -13.12
C PRO A 38 -4.16 44.80 -13.26
N PHE A 39 -3.39 43.79 -12.86
CA PHE A 39 -1.92 43.76 -12.91
C PHE A 39 -1.35 42.55 -13.66
N GLY A 40 -2.15 41.84 -14.46
CA GLY A 40 -1.67 40.74 -15.33
C GLY A 40 -1.31 39.43 -14.62
N VAL A 41 -1.37 39.35 -13.29
CA VAL A 41 -1.13 38.12 -12.51
C VAL A 41 -2.18 37.98 -11.41
N ILE A 42 -2.72 36.77 -11.26
CA ILE A 42 -3.68 36.42 -10.21
C ILE A 42 -2.91 36.10 -8.94
N ARG A 43 -3.11 36.91 -7.90
CA ARG A 43 -2.49 36.71 -6.58
C ARG A 43 -3.52 36.20 -5.58
N GLY A 44 -3.05 35.60 -4.49
CA GLY A 44 -3.91 35.06 -3.43
C GLY A 44 -4.84 36.08 -2.76
N ASP A 45 -4.48 37.38 -2.81
CA ASP A 45 -5.25 38.51 -2.28
C ASP A 45 -6.32 39.05 -3.24
N THR A 46 -6.35 38.60 -4.50
CA THR A 46 -7.43 38.95 -5.44
C THR A 46 -8.75 38.29 -5.02
N PRO A 47 -9.92 38.87 -5.36
CA PRO A 47 -11.21 38.25 -5.06
C PRO A 47 -11.33 36.82 -5.58
N LEU A 48 -10.84 36.56 -6.80
CA LEU A 48 -10.79 35.22 -7.39
C LEU A 48 -9.82 34.31 -6.62
N GLY A 49 -8.61 34.80 -6.31
CA GLY A 49 -7.63 34.11 -5.50
C GLY A 49 -8.21 33.69 -4.14
N TYR A 50 -8.89 34.58 -3.43
CA TYR A 50 -9.51 34.30 -2.13
C TYR A 50 -10.58 33.20 -2.21
N VAL A 51 -11.43 33.22 -3.24
CA VAL A 51 -12.44 32.17 -3.47
C VAL A 51 -11.78 30.83 -3.76
N LEU A 52 -10.75 30.81 -4.61
CA LEU A 52 -9.97 29.59 -4.90
C LEU A 52 -9.27 29.05 -3.65
N GLY A 53 -8.77 29.94 -2.78
CA GLY A 53 -8.18 29.60 -1.48
C GLY A 53 -9.20 28.95 -0.55
N CYS A 54 -10.41 29.52 -0.44
CA CYS A 54 -11.50 28.94 0.33
C CYS A 54 -11.92 27.56 -0.20
N ILE A 55 -12.04 27.40 -1.51
CA ILE A 55 -12.36 26.11 -2.15
C ILE A 55 -11.26 25.08 -1.87
N GLY A 56 -9.98 25.47 -2.03
CA GLY A 56 -8.84 24.62 -1.76
C GLY A 56 -8.77 24.18 -0.30
N ALA A 57 -8.95 25.10 0.65
CA ALA A 57 -8.99 24.81 2.08
C ALA A 57 -10.13 23.85 2.45
N ALA A 58 -11.35 24.12 1.96
CA ALA A 58 -12.49 23.24 2.15
C ALA A 58 -12.24 21.83 1.59
N LEU A 59 -11.57 21.75 0.43
CA LEU A 59 -11.21 20.48 -0.19
C LEU A 59 -10.16 19.72 0.64
N ILE A 60 -9.13 20.37 1.15
CA ILE A 60 -8.13 19.75 2.04
C ILE A 60 -8.79 19.21 3.32
N LEU A 61 -9.69 19.97 3.93
CA LEU A 61 -10.45 19.53 5.11
C LEU A 61 -11.33 18.32 4.79
N TRP A 62 -12.05 18.36 3.66
CA TRP A 62 -12.87 17.25 3.20
C TRP A 62 -12.05 15.98 2.92
N LEU A 63 -10.88 16.13 2.29
CA LEU A 63 -9.98 15.01 2.01
C LEU A 63 -9.39 14.43 3.30
N SER A 64 -9.05 15.27 4.28
CA SER A 64 -8.57 14.86 5.60
C SER A 64 -9.66 14.12 6.39
N TRP A 65 -10.92 14.53 6.23
CA TRP A 65 -12.08 13.88 6.85
C TRP A 65 -12.22 12.39 6.46
N PHE A 66 -11.77 12.01 5.26
CA PHE A 66 -11.75 10.60 4.85
C PHE A 66 -10.96 9.72 5.83
N GLY A 67 -9.84 10.23 6.37
CA GLY A 67 -9.01 9.50 7.35
C GLY A 67 -9.77 9.20 8.64
N ILE A 68 -10.59 10.15 9.12
CA ILE A 68 -11.43 9.98 10.31
C ILE A 68 -12.57 9.01 10.02
N ARG A 69 -13.25 9.19 8.88
CA ARG A 69 -14.38 8.34 8.48
C ARG A 69 -13.97 6.88 8.32
N LYS A 70 -12.79 6.60 7.75
CA LYS A 70 -12.26 5.24 7.60
C LYS A 70 -12.13 4.53 8.96
N ARG A 71 -11.76 5.25 10.01
CA ARG A 71 -11.58 4.69 11.37
C ARG A 71 -12.89 4.55 12.14
N ARG A 72 -13.88 5.41 11.85
CA ARG A 72 -15.22 5.39 12.46
C ARG A 72 -16.25 4.61 11.62
N TYR A 73 -15.80 3.82 10.66
CA TYR A 73 -16.71 3.11 9.78
C TYR A 73 -17.36 1.92 10.51
N GLU A 74 -18.59 2.11 10.96
CA GLU A 74 -19.47 1.03 11.38
C GLU A 74 -20.09 0.36 10.15
N HIS A 75 -20.14 -0.97 10.14
CA HIS A 75 -20.70 -1.77 9.04
C HIS A 75 -22.15 -1.33 8.77
N GLY A 76 -22.42 -0.69 7.62
CA GLY A 76 -23.78 -0.39 7.15
C GLY A 76 -24.04 0.99 6.52
N ARG A 77 -23.13 1.97 6.60
CA ARG A 77 -23.37 3.35 6.09
C ARG A 77 -22.50 3.77 4.89
N ARG A 78 -23.08 3.67 3.68
CA ARG A 78 -22.53 4.07 2.35
C ARG A 78 -21.21 3.37 1.96
N PRO A 79 -21.05 2.92 0.71
CA PRO A 79 -19.84 2.20 0.30
C PRO A 79 -18.59 3.08 0.42
N LEU A 80 -17.59 2.59 1.16
CA LEU A 80 -16.26 3.23 1.31
C LEU A 80 -15.56 3.48 -0.03
N SER A 81 -15.86 2.66 -1.04
CA SER A 81 -15.31 2.79 -2.39
C SER A 81 -15.63 4.13 -3.05
N GLY A 82 -16.83 4.68 -2.83
CA GLY A 82 -17.21 5.99 -3.37
C GLY A 82 -16.43 7.13 -2.73
N TRP A 83 -16.22 7.08 -1.42
CA TRP A 83 -15.42 8.07 -0.70
C TRP A 83 -13.94 8.00 -1.05
N LEU A 84 -13.38 6.80 -1.21
CA LEU A 84 -12.02 6.62 -1.68
C LEU A 84 -11.84 7.16 -3.11
N SER A 85 -12.81 6.89 -3.98
CA SER A 85 -12.84 7.44 -5.35
C SER A 85 -12.82 8.96 -5.34
N ALA A 86 -13.72 9.57 -4.54
CA ALA A 86 -13.76 11.02 -4.35
C ALA A 86 -12.42 11.55 -3.82
N HIS A 87 -11.85 10.91 -2.80
CA HIS A 87 -10.59 11.32 -2.20
C HIS A 87 -9.45 11.36 -3.21
N VAL A 88 -9.34 10.31 -4.05
CA VAL A 88 -8.30 10.23 -5.07
C VAL A 88 -8.48 11.28 -6.15
N TYR A 89 -9.67 11.38 -6.77
CA TYR A 89 -9.88 12.29 -7.89
C TYR A 89 -9.88 13.76 -7.46
N LEU A 90 -10.54 14.10 -6.34
CA LEU A 90 -10.50 15.46 -5.81
C LEU A 90 -9.11 15.84 -5.30
N GLY A 91 -8.36 14.88 -4.74
CA GLY A 91 -6.95 15.08 -4.41
C GLY A 91 -6.10 15.42 -5.65
N CYS A 92 -6.38 14.81 -6.80
CA CYS A 92 -5.68 15.15 -8.05
C CYS A 92 -6.05 16.55 -8.59
N ALA A 93 -7.20 17.11 -8.22
CA ALA A 93 -7.59 18.47 -8.59
C ALA A 93 -6.92 19.55 -7.71
N LEU A 94 -6.50 19.22 -6.49
CA LEU A 94 -5.89 20.17 -5.55
C LEU A 94 -4.69 20.93 -6.14
N PRO A 95 -3.70 20.30 -6.79
CA PRO A 95 -2.55 21.02 -7.35
C PRO A 95 -2.97 22.11 -8.33
N VAL A 96 -4.01 21.87 -9.13
CA VAL A 96 -4.54 22.87 -10.07
C VAL A 96 -5.14 24.05 -9.31
N ILE A 97 -6.00 23.78 -8.33
CA ILE A 97 -6.70 24.82 -7.54
C ILE A 97 -5.72 25.64 -6.70
N VAL A 98 -4.77 24.98 -6.04
CA VAL A 98 -3.78 25.66 -5.18
C VAL A 98 -2.79 26.45 -6.04
N THR A 99 -2.38 25.93 -7.20
CA THR A 99 -1.55 26.69 -8.14
C THR A 99 -2.29 27.93 -8.63
N ALA A 100 -3.56 27.77 -9.02
CA ALA A 100 -4.45 28.86 -9.43
C ALA A 100 -4.62 29.93 -8.35
N HIS A 101 -4.79 29.53 -7.09
CA HIS A 101 -4.86 30.44 -5.94
C HIS A 101 -3.55 31.22 -5.72
N SER A 102 -2.41 30.56 -5.88
CA SER A 102 -1.09 31.15 -5.57
C SER A 102 -0.51 32.07 -6.65
N GLY A 103 -1.00 31.99 -7.89
CA GLY A 103 -0.39 32.73 -9.01
C GLY A 103 1.02 32.32 -9.39
N LEU A 104 1.55 31.23 -8.81
CA LEU A 104 2.98 30.85 -8.81
C LEU A 104 3.92 31.87 -8.16
N GLU A 105 3.39 32.83 -7.40
CA GLU A 105 4.19 33.79 -6.65
C GLU A 105 4.50 33.23 -5.26
N PHE A 106 5.71 32.68 -5.09
CA PHE A 106 6.14 32.08 -3.82
C PHE A 106 7.38 32.78 -3.25
N GLY A 107 7.28 33.23 -1.99
CA GLY A 107 8.45 33.48 -1.13
C GLY A 107 8.79 32.26 -0.26
N PRO A 108 9.98 32.20 0.38
CA PRO A 108 10.40 31.10 1.26
C PRO A 108 9.65 31.11 2.61
N ASN A 109 8.33 31.03 2.56
CA ASN A 109 7.41 31.19 3.69
C ASN A 109 6.47 29.98 3.83
N VAL A 110 5.51 30.07 4.75
CA VAL A 110 4.46 29.06 4.94
C VAL A 110 3.66 28.76 3.66
N HIS A 111 3.52 29.74 2.76
CA HIS A 111 2.85 29.57 1.46
C HIS A 111 3.55 28.51 0.59
N LEU A 112 4.87 28.62 0.43
CA LEU A 112 5.65 27.64 -0.33
C LEU A 112 5.65 26.28 0.35
N LEU A 113 5.74 26.25 1.69
CA LEU A 113 5.67 25.00 2.45
C LEU A 113 4.32 24.29 2.24
N ALA A 114 3.20 25.00 2.33
CA ALA A 114 1.87 24.44 2.10
C ALA A 114 1.70 23.94 0.65
N TYR A 115 2.26 24.67 -0.33
CA TYR A 115 2.28 24.25 -1.72
C TYR A 115 3.07 22.94 -1.92
N LEU A 116 4.31 22.88 -1.43
CA LEU A 116 5.16 21.69 -1.53
C LEU A 116 4.54 20.48 -0.81
N LEU A 117 3.94 20.68 0.37
CA LEU A 117 3.23 19.63 1.08
C LEU A 117 2.00 19.13 0.32
N THR A 118 1.29 20.03 -0.37
CA THR A 118 0.17 19.66 -1.25
C THR A 118 0.66 18.75 -2.38
N LEU A 119 1.71 19.15 -3.09
CA LEU A 119 2.30 18.35 -4.17
C LEU A 119 2.80 17.00 -3.66
N ALA A 120 3.55 16.98 -2.57
CA ALA A 120 4.07 15.76 -1.97
C ALA A 120 2.94 14.81 -1.54
N CYS A 121 1.87 15.34 -0.93
CA CYS A 121 0.71 14.55 -0.52
C CYS A 121 0.00 13.92 -1.72
N VAL A 122 -0.21 14.68 -2.79
CA VAL A 122 -0.84 14.18 -4.02
C VAL A 122 0.02 13.14 -4.73
N LEU A 123 1.32 13.38 -4.87
CA LEU A 123 2.26 12.40 -5.45
C LEU A 123 2.28 11.10 -4.63
N SER A 124 2.36 11.21 -3.30
CA SER A 124 2.27 10.07 -2.39
C SER A 124 0.94 9.33 -2.51
N GLY A 125 -0.17 10.06 -2.68
CA GLY A 125 -1.49 9.49 -2.92
C GLY A 125 -1.58 8.71 -4.25
N ILE A 126 -1.00 9.23 -5.33
CA ILE A 126 -0.92 8.56 -6.63
C ILE A 126 -0.11 7.26 -6.51
N LEU A 127 1.05 7.30 -5.86
CA LEU A 127 1.84 6.09 -5.57
C LEU A 127 1.04 5.06 -4.76
N GLY A 128 0.25 5.54 -3.79
CA GLY A 128 -0.69 4.72 -3.03
C GLY A 128 -1.74 4.02 -3.88
N VAL A 129 -2.34 4.73 -4.83
CA VAL A 129 -3.30 4.16 -5.79
C VAL A 129 -2.65 3.07 -6.64
N LEU A 130 -1.43 3.29 -7.12
CA LEU A 130 -0.69 2.29 -7.89
C LEU A 130 -0.41 1.03 -7.06
N ALA A 131 0.04 1.22 -5.81
CA ALA A 131 0.27 0.12 -4.87
C ALA A 131 -1.01 -0.64 -4.54
N TYR A 132 -2.12 0.07 -4.25
CA TYR A 132 -3.40 -0.51 -3.87
C TYR A 132 -4.12 -1.22 -5.02
N ARG A 133 -3.85 -0.85 -6.28
CA ARG A 133 -4.34 -1.60 -7.44
C ARG A 133 -3.54 -2.88 -7.69
N ARG A 134 -2.25 -2.86 -7.38
CA ARG A 134 -1.32 -3.96 -7.71
C ARG A 134 -1.28 -5.02 -6.62
N TYR A 135 -1.04 -4.64 -5.38
CA TYR A 135 -0.72 -5.59 -4.31
C TYR A 135 -1.92 -6.43 -3.84
N PRO A 136 -3.11 -5.88 -3.55
CA PRO A 136 -4.26 -6.69 -3.14
C PRO A 136 -4.64 -7.77 -4.15
N ALA A 137 -4.66 -7.45 -5.45
CA ALA A 137 -4.93 -8.43 -6.50
C ALA A 137 -3.85 -9.52 -6.59
N MET A 138 -2.58 -9.16 -6.37
CA MET A 138 -1.48 -10.11 -6.27
C MET A 138 -1.60 -10.99 -5.02
N MET A 139 -1.97 -10.42 -3.87
CA MET A 139 -2.20 -11.11 -2.59
C MET A 139 -3.33 -12.14 -2.72
N THR A 140 -4.48 -11.75 -3.28
CA THR A 140 -5.59 -12.68 -3.53
C THR A 140 -5.17 -13.85 -4.42
N ARG A 141 -4.44 -13.59 -5.51
CA ARG A 141 -3.93 -14.65 -6.40
C ARG A 141 -2.86 -15.52 -5.72
N ASN A 142 -1.99 -14.92 -4.91
CA ASN A 142 -0.92 -15.59 -4.18
C ASN A 142 -1.47 -16.56 -3.12
N ARG A 143 -2.52 -16.14 -2.40
CA ARG A 143 -3.23 -16.95 -1.40
C ARG A 143 -3.94 -18.16 -2.01
N GLY A 144 -4.41 -18.07 -3.26
CA GLY A 144 -5.09 -19.18 -3.94
C GLY A 144 -6.32 -19.69 -3.19
N GLY A 145 -7.03 -18.79 -2.49
CA GLY A 145 -8.20 -19.11 -1.67
C GLY A 145 -7.90 -19.40 -0.19
N LEU A 146 -6.64 -19.60 0.20
CA LEU A 146 -6.25 -19.83 1.59
C LEU A 146 -6.17 -18.52 2.39
N SER A 147 -6.56 -18.57 3.65
CA SER A 147 -6.19 -17.58 4.66
C SER A 147 -4.71 -17.72 5.05
N ILE A 148 -4.16 -16.67 5.66
CA ILE A 148 -2.79 -16.72 6.18
C ILE A 148 -2.69 -17.80 7.27
N ASP A 149 -3.69 -17.90 8.15
CA ASP A 149 -3.69 -18.89 9.23
C ASP A 149 -3.75 -20.32 8.69
N GLU A 150 -4.52 -20.59 7.64
CA GLU A 150 -4.51 -21.89 6.96
C GLU A 150 -3.16 -22.20 6.31
N MET A 151 -2.51 -21.21 5.70
CA MET A 151 -1.15 -21.40 5.15
C MET A 151 -0.14 -21.75 6.25
N LEU A 152 -0.22 -21.08 7.40
CA LEU A 152 0.63 -21.38 8.56
C LEU A 152 0.35 -22.77 9.12
N ASN A 153 -0.92 -23.16 9.25
CA ASN A 153 -1.31 -24.50 9.70
C ASN A 153 -0.82 -25.59 8.75
N GLN A 154 -0.89 -25.37 7.43
CA GLN A 154 -0.33 -26.30 6.45
C GLN A 154 1.19 -26.44 6.58
N ILE A 155 1.91 -25.34 6.86
CA ILE A 155 3.36 -25.38 7.09
C ILE A 155 3.67 -26.23 8.34
N THR A 156 2.95 -26.01 9.44
CA THR A 156 3.12 -26.78 10.68
C THR A 156 2.79 -28.27 10.48
N GLY A 157 1.74 -28.58 9.70
CA GLY A 157 1.39 -29.96 9.35
C GLY A 157 2.48 -30.65 8.54
N ILE A 158 3.01 -29.98 7.51
CA ILE A 158 4.12 -30.52 6.70
C ILE A 158 5.39 -30.71 7.55
N ASP A 159 5.64 -29.84 8.54
CA ASP A 159 6.76 -30.00 9.45
C ASP A 159 6.65 -31.26 10.32
N ALA A 160 5.45 -31.58 10.79
CA ALA A 160 5.21 -32.82 11.51
C ALA A 160 5.41 -34.04 10.60
N GLU A 161 4.91 -34.02 9.36
CA GLU A 161 5.12 -35.08 8.38
C GLU A 161 6.61 -35.27 8.05
N CYS A 162 7.34 -34.17 7.80
CA CYS A 162 8.79 -34.22 7.53
C CYS A 162 9.55 -34.87 8.69
N ARG A 163 9.19 -34.56 9.93
CA ARG A 163 9.84 -35.12 11.12
C ARG A 163 9.64 -36.64 11.18
N THR A 164 8.41 -37.12 10.98
CA THR A 164 8.10 -38.55 10.96
C THR A 164 8.87 -39.29 9.86
N GLU A 165 8.87 -38.75 8.63
CA GLU A 165 9.61 -39.36 7.50
C GLU A 165 11.12 -39.38 7.73
N SER A 166 11.66 -38.41 8.49
CA SER A 166 13.10 -38.32 8.74
C SER A 166 13.62 -39.26 9.83
N MET A 167 12.76 -39.90 10.62
CA MET A 167 13.18 -40.70 11.78
C MET A 167 14.07 -41.89 11.40
N ASN A 168 13.82 -42.50 10.24
CA ASN A 168 14.58 -43.66 9.76
C ASN A 168 15.63 -43.29 8.71
N LEU A 169 15.85 -42.00 8.46
CA LEU A 169 16.87 -41.51 7.52
C LEU A 169 18.17 -41.18 8.26
N PRO A 170 19.31 -41.05 7.53
CA PRO A 170 20.60 -40.72 8.14
C PRO A 170 20.53 -39.50 9.06
N ASP A 171 21.29 -39.53 10.16
CA ASP A 171 21.31 -38.49 11.19
C ASP A 171 21.48 -37.07 10.64
N ARG A 172 22.28 -36.93 9.57
CA ARG A 172 22.50 -35.66 8.89
C ARG A 172 21.20 -35.06 8.34
N VAL A 173 20.34 -35.89 7.74
CA VAL A 173 19.04 -35.47 7.19
C VAL A 173 18.07 -35.18 8.34
N ASN A 174 18.01 -36.06 9.34
CA ASN A 174 17.15 -35.89 10.51
C ASN A 174 17.46 -34.58 11.27
N GLN A 175 18.73 -34.29 11.54
CA GLN A 175 19.17 -33.04 12.16
C GLN A 175 18.81 -31.81 11.31
N ALA A 176 18.94 -31.90 9.98
CA ALA A 176 18.58 -30.81 9.08
C ALA A 176 17.07 -30.52 9.10
N VAL A 177 16.23 -31.57 9.10
CA VAL A 177 14.77 -31.45 9.23
C VAL A 177 14.39 -30.88 10.61
N HIS A 178 15.04 -31.33 11.69
CA HIS A 178 14.82 -30.79 13.02
C HIS A 178 15.16 -29.30 13.11
N ARG A 179 16.27 -28.86 12.51
CA ARG A 179 16.59 -27.42 12.40
C ARG A 179 15.57 -26.68 11.55
N ALA A 180 15.12 -27.27 10.43
CA ALA A 180 14.12 -26.67 9.57
C ALA A 180 12.76 -26.45 10.27
N SER A 181 12.35 -27.33 11.18
CA SER A 181 11.09 -27.14 11.92
C SER A 181 11.18 -26.03 12.98
N HIS A 182 12.33 -25.86 13.62
CA HIS A 182 12.49 -24.89 14.71
C HIS A 182 13.06 -23.52 14.30
N GLN A 183 13.88 -23.47 13.26
CA GLN A 183 14.64 -22.26 12.90
C GLN A 183 14.10 -21.56 11.64
N THR A 184 13.10 -22.13 10.96
CA THR A 184 12.51 -21.49 9.78
C THR A 184 11.67 -20.28 10.21
N ARG A 185 12.15 -19.09 9.89
CA ARG A 185 11.42 -17.83 10.11
C ARG A 185 10.68 -17.42 8.84
N ILE A 186 9.41 -17.05 9.02
CA ILE A 186 8.54 -16.55 7.95
C ILE A 186 8.67 -15.03 7.83
N ALA A 187 8.65 -14.33 8.97
CA ALA A 187 8.89 -12.90 9.05
C ALA A 187 10.11 -12.60 9.92
N GLY A 188 10.85 -11.57 9.53
CA GLY A 188 12.00 -11.06 10.26
C GLY A 188 11.85 -9.57 10.54
N ASN A 189 12.99 -8.88 10.65
CA ASN A 189 13.01 -7.42 10.69
C ASN A 189 12.50 -6.80 9.37
N LEU A 190 12.28 -5.47 9.35
CA LEU A 190 11.69 -4.78 8.20
C LEU A 190 12.44 -5.07 6.89
N LEU A 191 13.77 -5.07 6.92
CA LEU A 191 14.62 -5.34 5.76
C LEU A 191 14.45 -6.78 5.26
N GLN A 192 14.36 -7.77 6.16
CA GLN A 192 14.10 -9.17 5.83
C GLN A 192 12.68 -9.40 5.26
N ARG A 193 11.69 -8.58 5.65
CA ARG A 193 10.34 -8.61 5.04
C ARG A 193 10.37 -8.05 3.62
N MET A 194 11.16 -7.00 3.37
CA MET A 194 11.30 -6.35 2.07
C MET A 194 12.15 -7.16 1.08
N LEU A 195 13.19 -7.82 1.58
CA LEU A 195 14.10 -8.68 0.82
C LEU A 195 14.10 -10.11 1.39
N PRO A 196 13.08 -10.93 1.05
CA PRO A 196 13.01 -12.32 1.50
C PRO A 196 14.21 -13.18 1.07
N ALA A 197 14.90 -12.78 -0.01
CA ALA A 197 16.10 -13.44 -0.50
C ALA A 197 17.27 -13.40 0.50
N LEU A 198 17.31 -12.39 1.39
CA LEU A 198 18.34 -12.25 2.41
C LEU A 198 18.05 -13.09 3.67
N GLN A 199 16.88 -13.73 3.78
CA GLN A 199 16.56 -14.56 4.93
C GLN A 199 17.24 -15.93 4.83
N PRO A 200 18.09 -16.31 5.82
CA PRO A 200 18.55 -17.69 5.93
C PRO A 200 17.33 -18.60 6.14
N CYS A 201 17.21 -19.63 5.32
CA CYS A 201 16.03 -20.50 5.29
C CYS A 201 16.44 -21.94 5.60
N ALA A 202 16.23 -22.36 6.85
CA ALA A 202 16.60 -23.71 7.30
C ALA A 202 15.91 -24.82 6.49
N THR A 203 14.66 -24.63 6.03
CA THR A 203 14.00 -25.56 5.09
C THR A 203 14.74 -25.72 3.76
N ARG A 204 15.33 -24.64 3.22
CA ARG A 204 16.06 -24.70 1.94
C ARG A 204 17.37 -25.47 2.13
N GLU A 205 18.02 -25.27 3.27
CA GLU A 205 19.20 -26.05 3.63
C GLU A 205 18.87 -27.53 3.86
N ALA A 206 17.78 -27.84 4.55
CA ALA A 206 17.33 -29.21 4.73
C ALA A 206 17.00 -29.90 3.39
N LEU A 207 16.38 -29.17 2.45
CA LEU A 207 16.14 -29.67 1.09
C LEU A 207 17.46 -29.95 0.37
N ARG A 208 18.45 -29.06 0.46
CA ARG A 208 19.78 -29.24 -0.15
C ARG A 208 20.50 -30.46 0.43
N VAL A 209 20.46 -30.65 1.74
CA VAL A 209 21.03 -31.82 2.43
C VAL A 209 20.33 -33.11 1.98
N ALA A 210 18.99 -33.13 1.98
CA ALA A 210 18.23 -34.29 1.55
C ALA A 210 18.50 -34.65 0.08
N GLN A 211 18.61 -33.66 -0.82
CA GLN A 211 18.93 -33.88 -2.23
C GLN A 211 20.35 -34.43 -2.44
N ALA A 212 21.34 -33.96 -1.67
CA ALA A 212 22.70 -34.47 -1.74
C ALA A 212 22.81 -35.93 -1.31
N GLU A 213 21.96 -36.35 -0.36
CA GLU A 213 21.97 -37.72 0.16
C GLU A 213 21.30 -38.74 -0.79
N VAL A 214 20.60 -38.30 -1.85
CA VAL A 214 19.91 -39.23 -2.79
C VAL A 214 20.88 -40.20 -3.47
N GLN A 215 22.14 -39.82 -3.63
CA GLN A 215 23.15 -40.63 -4.33
C GLN A 215 23.86 -41.64 -3.40
N SER A 216 23.71 -41.54 -2.08
CA SER A 216 24.50 -42.30 -1.10
C SER A 216 23.73 -43.43 -0.39
N ILE A 217 22.40 -43.57 -0.58
CA ILE A 217 21.58 -44.51 0.21
C ILE A 217 20.99 -45.65 -0.64
N GLY A 218 20.69 -46.78 0.02
CA GLY A 218 20.05 -47.96 -0.55
C GLY A 218 18.60 -47.74 -1.04
N ALA A 219 18.05 -48.75 -1.72
CA ALA A 219 16.78 -48.64 -2.44
C ALA A 219 15.54 -48.38 -1.56
N ALA A 220 15.50 -48.91 -0.33
CA ALA A 220 14.37 -48.70 0.60
C ALA A 220 14.34 -47.25 1.13
N ASP A 221 15.47 -46.73 1.59
CA ASP A 221 15.61 -45.37 2.10
C ASP A 221 15.48 -44.32 0.99
N SER A 222 15.78 -44.70 -0.26
CA SER A 222 15.58 -43.85 -1.43
C SER A 222 14.11 -43.43 -1.60
N ALA A 223 13.15 -44.29 -1.26
CA ALA A 223 11.73 -43.95 -1.36
C ALA A 223 11.29 -42.95 -0.28
N ALA A 224 11.68 -43.18 0.97
CA ALA A 224 11.42 -42.27 2.09
C ALA A 224 12.09 -40.90 1.87
N LEU A 225 13.34 -40.89 1.39
CA LEU A 225 14.06 -39.65 1.09
C LEU A 225 13.40 -38.86 -0.04
N ARG A 226 12.94 -39.51 -1.12
CA ARG A 226 12.18 -38.84 -2.19
C ARG A 226 10.87 -38.25 -1.67
N ARG A 227 10.18 -38.96 -0.77
CA ARG A 227 8.96 -38.44 -0.11
C ARG A 227 9.26 -37.21 0.72
N LEU A 228 10.32 -37.24 1.53
CA LEU A 228 10.79 -36.11 2.32
C LEU A 228 11.15 -34.90 1.45
N ILE A 229 11.87 -35.11 0.33
CA ILE A 229 12.19 -34.04 -0.64
C ILE A 229 10.91 -33.39 -1.18
N GLY A 230 9.89 -34.19 -1.50
CA GLY A 230 8.58 -33.70 -1.93
C GLY A 230 7.92 -32.83 -0.86
N LEU A 231 7.92 -33.27 0.39
CA LEU A 231 7.38 -32.51 1.53
C LEU A 231 8.13 -31.19 1.75
N LEU A 232 9.47 -31.22 1.78
CA LEU A 232 10.30 -30.02 1.95
C LEU A 232 10.12 -29.03 0.79
N THR A 233 9.97 -29.51 -0.45
CA THR A 233 9.70 -28.68 -1.63
C THR A 233 8.33 -28.00 -1.52
N ARG A 234 7.30 -28.74 -1.09
CA ARG A 234 5.96 -28.21 -0.83
C ARG A 234 5.99 -27.16 0.28
N LYS A 235 6.71 -27.42 1.38
CA LYS A 235 6.93 -26.46 2.48
C LYS A 235 7.60 -25.19 1.96
N GLN A 236 8.67 -25.30 1.17
CA GLN A 236 9.36 -24.15 0.61
C GLN A 236 8.43 -23.28 -0.24
N THR A 237 7.61 -23.90 -1.08
CA THR A 237 6.64 -23.18 -1.93
C THR A 237 5.62 -22.40 -1.07
N LEU A 238 5.11 -23.00 0.01
CA LEU A 238 4.19 -22.31 0.94
C LEU A 238 4.88 -21.16 1.69
N LEU A 239 6.14 -21.35 2.12
CA LEU A 239 6.93 -20.31 2.77
C LEU A 239 7.16 -19.11 1.85
N GLU A 240 7.45 -19.36 0.57
CA GLU A 240 7.65 -18.29 -0.43
C GLU A 240 6.35 -17.51 -0.68
N LYS A 241 5.20 -18.20 -0.76
CA LYS A 241 3.89 -17.56 -0.81
C LYS A 241 3.63 -16.71 0.43
N ALA A 242 3.87 -17.25 1.63
CA ALA A 242 3.66 -16.53 2.89
C ALA A 242 4.58 -15.29 3.01
N ARG A 243 5.85 -15.41 2.62
CA ARG A 243 6.80 -14.28 2.60
C ARG A 243 6.39 -13.18 1.62
N SER A 244 5.94 -13.57 0.42
CA SER A 244 5.42 -12.63 -0.58
C SER A 244 4.22 -11.86 -0.04
N GLU A 245 3.31 -12.56 0.64
CA GLU A 245 2.14 -11.97 1.28
C GLU A 245 2.50 -10.90 2.31
N ILE A 246 3.43 -11.24 3.22
CA ILE A 246 3.91 -10.33 4.25
C ILE A 246 4.63 -9.12 3.64
N ARG A 247 5.43 -9.33 2.60
CA ARG A 247 6.10 -8.25 1.88
C ARG A 247 5.09 -7.26 1.30
N MET A 248 4.06 -7.75 0.61
CA MET A 248 3.03 -6.91 0.01
C MET A 248 2.22 -6.13 1.07
N SER A 249 1.84 -6.78 2.18
CA SER A 249 1.18 -6.10 3.31
C SER A 249 2.07 -5.00 3.90
N THR A 250 3.34 -5.34 4.16
CA THR A 250 4.30 -4.41 4.76
C THR A 250 4.54 -3.19 3.87
N LEU A 251 4.59 -3.35 2.54
CA LEU A 251 4.71 -2.22 1.61
C LEU A 251 3.52 -1.25 1.69
N LEU A 252 2.29 -1.78 1.83
CA LEU A 252 1.10 -0.94 2.00
C LEU A 252 1.11 -0.22 3.36
N GLU A 253 1.58 -0.89 4.41
CA GLU A 253 1.75 -0.30 5.74
C GLU A 253 2.78 0.83 5.75
N ILE A 254 3.95 0.62 5.12
CA ILE A 254 4.99 1.65 4.97
C ILE A 254 4.44 2.87 4.23
N TRP A 255 3.72 2.65 3.12
CA TRP A 255 3.10 3.74 2.38
C TRP A 255 2.13 4.54 3.25
N LEU A 256 1.26 3.86 3.99
CA LEU A 256 0.32 4.54 4.89
C LEU A 256 1.03 5.32 6.00
N PHE A 257 2.12 4.77 6.54
CA PHE A 257 2.97 5.41 7.53
C PHE A 257 3.65 6.68 7.00
N ALA A 258 3.95 6.76 5.69
CA ALA A 258 4.49 7.97 5.08
C ALA A 258 3.37 8.98 4.69
N HIS A 259 2.29 8.50 4.09
CA HIS A 259 1.22 9.34 3.54
C HIS A 259 0.40 10.05 4.63
N VAL A 260 0.09 9.36 5.74
CA VAL A 260 -0.74 9.95 6.81
C VAL A 260 -0.04 11.12 7.50
N PRO A 261 1.21 11.02 8.00
CA PRO A 261 1.91 12.17 8.59
C PRO A 261 2.05 13.34 7.62
N LEU A 262 2.26 13.06 6.33
CA LEU A 262 2.33 14.10 5.30
C LEU A 262 1.02 14.88 5.17
N SER A 263 -0.14 14.19 5.20
CA SER A 263 -1.44 14.87 5.23
C SER A 263 -1.68 15.67 6.51
N VAL A 264 -1.19 15.20 7.67
CA VAL A 264 -1.27 15.95 8.93
C VAL A 264 -0.40 17.20 8.88
N ALA A 265 0.82 17.10 8.33
CA ALA A 265 1.70 18.23 8.11
C ALA A 265 1.08 19.26 7.16
N LEU A 266 0.43 18.82 6.07
CA LEU A 266 -0.33 19.69 5.17
C LEU A 266 -1.45 20.43 5.90
N LEU A 267 -2.19 19.75 6.78
CA LEU A 267 -3.26 20.39 7.57
C LEU A 267 -2.70 21.45 8.53
N ALA A 268 -1.58 21.15 9.20
CA ALA A 268 -0.91 22.12 10.07
C ALA A 268 -0.39 23.34 9.28
N ALA A 269 0.22 23.11 8.11
CA ALA A 269 0.69 24.17 7.22
C ALA A 269 -0.47 25.02 6.68
N LEU A 270 -1.63 24.42 6.36
CA LEU A 270 -2.84 25.13 5.96
C LEU A 270 -3.33 26.05 7.09
N LEU A 271 -3.39 25.56 8.32
CA LEU A 271 -3.80 26.38 9.47
C LEU A 271 -2.85 27.57 9.68
N LEU A 272 -1.54 27.31 9.66
CA LEU A 272 -0.54 28.36 9.79
C LEU A 272 -0.63 29.37 8.64
N HIS A 273 -0.87 28.91 7.41
CA HIS A 273 -1.06 29.77 6.25
C HIS A 273 -2.29 30.67 6.42
N VAL A 274 -3.45 30.12 6.81
CA VAL A 274 -4.67 30.91 7.04
C VAL A 274 -4.46 31.94 8.15
N VAL A 275 -3.89 31.54 9.29
CA VAL A 275 -3.60 32.47 10.40
C VAL A 275 -2.61 33.55 9.96
N SER A 276 -1.55 33.19 9.23
CA SER A 276 -0.55 34.13 8.76
C SER A 276 -1.15 35.21 7.85
N VAL A 277 -2.08 34.82 6.97
CA VAL A 277 -2.76 35.77 6.06
C VAL A 277 -3.72 36.70 6.82
N HIS A 278 -4.33 36.28 7.92
CA HIS A 278 -5.27 37.14 8.67
C HIS A 278 -4.60 38.00 9.75
N TYR A 279 -3.39 37.65 10.18
CA TYR A 279 -2.70 38.34 11.27
C TYR A 279 -1.63 39.33 10.78
N TYR A 280 -0.94 39.00 9.68
CA TYR A 280 0.14 39.83 9.14
C TYR A 280 -0.28 40.70 7.94
N TRP A 281 -1.53 40.59 7.50
CA TRP A 281 -2.17 41.40 6.47
C TRP A 281 -3.54 41.86 6.97
#